data_AF-A0A7Y0VNM7-F1
#
_entry.id   AF-A0A7Y0VNM7-F1
#
_cell.length_a   1.000
_cell.length_b   1.000
_cell.length_c   1.000
_cell.angle_alpha   90.00
_cell.angle_beta   90.00
_cell.angle_gamma   90.00
#
_symmetry.space_group_name_H-M   'P 1'
#
loop_
_entity.id
_entity.type
_entity.pdbx_description
1 polymer ?
#
loop_
_entity_poly.entity_id
_entity_poly.type
_entity_poly.pdbx_seq_one_letter_code
_entity_poly.pdbx_strand_id
1 'polypeptide(L)'
;MIKIRALRQFSHYHAGNFSQFEVREVKDEYAEALIGLDLAEEVEADPIQEQEQEQEQEQEQEQEQEQEQEQEQEQEQEAPATNATKKAGGKK
;
A
#
# COMPACT_ATOMS: atom_id res chain seq x y z
N MET A 1 8.09 -15.79 -22.31
CA MET A 1 8.01 -14.73 -21.30
C MET A 1 6.59 -14.21 -21.38
N ILE A 2 5.85 -14.31 -20.29
CA ILE A 2 4.43 -14.00 -20.19
C ILE A 2 4.27 -12.82 -19.22
N LYS A 3 3.37 -11.89 -19.54
CA LYS A 3 2.98 -10.83 -18.61
C LYS A 3 1.92 -11.38 -17.67
N ILE A 4 2.17 -11.25 -16.37
CA ILE A 4 1.20 -11.59 -15.34
C ILE A 4 0.88 -10.36 -14.51
N ARG A 5 -0.37 -10.28 -14.04
CA ARG A 5 -0.84 -9.33 -13.05
C ARG A 5 -0.95 -10.03 -11.71
N ALA A 6 -0.24 -9.56 -10.69
CA ALA A 6 -0.39 -10.09 -9.34
C ALA A 6 -1.78 -9.76 -8.77
N LEU A 7 -2.46 -10.73 -8.19
CA LEU A 7 -3.79 -10.52 -7.58
C LEU A 7 -3.70 -10.01 -6.13
N ARG A 8 -2.55 -10.19 -5.49
CA ARG A 8 -2.24 -9.78 -4.12
C ARG A 8 -0.74 -9.57 -3.97
N GLN A 9 -0.32 -8.91 -2.89
CA GLN A 9 1.10 -8.82 -2.57
C GLN A 9 1.67 -10.19 -2.21
N PHE A 10 2.77 -10.60 -2.86
CA PHE A 10 3.49 -11.82 -2.51
C PHE A 10 4.99 -11.73 -2.86
N SER A 11 5.77 -12.66 -2.32
CA SER A 11 7.19 -12.80 -2.64
C SER A 11 7.46 -14.13 -3.34
N HIS A 12 8.27 -14.08 -4.39
CA HIS A 12 8.70 -15.24 -5.15
C HIS A 12 10.22 -15.38 -5.07
N TYR A 13 10.70 -16.60 -4.79
CA TYR A 13 12.12 -16.86 -4.53
C TYR A 13 13.05 -16.42 -5.67
N HIS A 14 12.60 -16.53 -6.93
CA HIS A 14 13.40 -16.15 -8.10
C HIS A 14 12.97 -14.83 -8.78
N ALA A 15 11.74 -14.36 -8.54
CA ALA A 15 11.13 -13.26 -9.28
C ALA A 15 10.93 -11.99 -8.43
N GLY A 16 11.36 -12.04 -7.16
CA GLY A 16 11.33 -10.90 -6.26
C GLY A 16 9.98 -10.72 -5.57
N ASN A 17 9.73 -9.51 -5.08
CA ASN A 17 8.44 -9.13 -4.52
C ASN A 17 7.53 -8.60 -5.64
N PHE A 18 6.24 -8.91 -5.51
CA PHE A 18 5.15 -8.44 -6.36
C PHE A 18 4.16 -7.71 -5.47
N SER A 19 3.85 -6.48 -5.85
CA SER A 19 2.75 -5.71 -5.26
C SER A 19 1.41 -6.18 -5.83
N GLN A 20 0.33 -5.90 -5.11
CA GLN A 20 -1.00 -6.18 -5.63
C GLN A 20 -1.27 -5.40 -6.93
N PHE A 21 -1.89 -6.05 -7.90
CA PHE A 21 -2.15 -5.56 -9.26
C PHE A 21 -0.92 -5.19 -10.08
N GLU A 22 0.28 -5.52 -9.60
CA GLU A 22 1.51 -5.27 -10.35
C GLU A 22 1.57 -6.16 -11.59
N VAL A 23 1.77 -5.54 -12.76
CA VAL A 23 1.99 -6.24 -14.02
C VAL A 23 3.49 -6.39 -14.26
N ARG A 24 3.96 -7.63 -14.38
CA ARG A 24 5.37 -7.91 -14.65
C ARG A 24 5.52 -9.04 -15.65
N GLU A 25 6.54 -8.93 -16.49
CA GLU A 25 6.93 -9.97 -17.41
C GLU A 25 7.81 -11.01 -16.69
N VAL A 26 7.37 -12.27 -16.71
CA VAL A 26 8.04 -13.40 -16.06
C VAL A 26 8.22 -14.56 -17.02
N LYS A 27 9.02 -15.56 -16.63
CA LYS A 27 9.15 -16.80 -17.40
C LYS A 27 7.86 -17.61 -17.31
N ASP A 28 7.59 -18.37 -18.36
CA ASP A 28 6.36 -19.16 -18.51
C ASP A 28 6.20 -20.16 -17.36
N GLU A 29 7.29 -20.82 -16.95
CA GLU A 29 7.31 -21.73 -15.78
C GLU A 29 6.87 -21.06 -14.48
N TYR A 30 7.19 -19.78 -14.29
CA TYR A 30 6.77 -19.02 -13.11
C TYR A 30 5.35 -18.51 -13.26
N ALA A 31 4.96 -18.06 -14.45
CA ALA A 31 3.60 -17.61 -14.74
C ALA A 31 2.59 -18.73 -14.45
N GLU A 32 2.79 -19.93 -15.01
CA GLU A 32 1.90 -21.06 -14.80
C GLU A 32 1.75 -21.43 -13.33
N ALA A 33 2.86 -21.42 -12.58
CA ALA A 33 2.84 -21.71 -11.14
C ALA A 33 2.11 -20.63 -10.33
N LEU A 34 2.33 -19.35 -10.65
CA LEU A 34 1.71 -18.23 -9.95
C LEU A 34 0.20 -18.13 -10.26
N ILE A 35 -0.18 -18.38 -11.51
CA ILE A 35 -1.58 -18.42 -11.94
C ILE A 35 -2.29 -19.63 -11.32
N GLY A 36 -1.68 -20.81 -11.34
CA GLY A 36 -2.26 -22.01 -10.74
C GLY A 36 -2.42 -21.95 -9.21
N LEU A 37 -1.78 -21.00 -8.54
CA LEU A 37 -1.91 -20.73 -7.10
C LEU A 37 -2.84 -19.56 -6.77
N ASP A 38 -3.54 -19.02 -7.77
CA ASP A 38 -4.36 -17.81 -7.66
C ASP A 38 -3.56 -16.62 -7.06
N LEU A 39 -2.26 -16.56 -7.37
CA LEU A 39 -1.39 -15.45 -6.99
C LEU A 39 -1.33 -14.38 -8.08
N ALA A 40 -1.50 -14.78 -9.33
CA ALA A 40 -1.44 -13.89 -10.48
C ALA A 40 -2.42 -14.33 -11.58
N GLU A 41 -2.62 -13.46 -12.56
CA GLU A 41 -3.46 -13.69 -13.73
C GLU A 41 -2.65 -13.38 -14.99
N GLU A 42 -2.81 -14.17 -16.06
CA GLU A 42 -2.20 -13.87 -17.35
C GLU A 42 -2.89 -12.67 -17.99
N VAL A 43 -2.12 -11.64 -18.32
CA VAL A 43 -2.59 -10.45 -19.03
C VAL A 43 -1.97 -10.44 -20.41
N GLU A 44 -2.80 -10.70 -21.42
CA GLU A 44 -2.41 -10.46 -22.81
C GLU A 44 -2.15 -8.96 -22.98
N ALA A 45 -1.03 -8.62 -23.63
CA ALA A 45 -0.51 -7.26 -23.74
C ALA A 45 -1.37 -6.35 -24.65
N ASP A 46 -2.65 -6.20 -24.34
CA ASP A 46 -3.47 -5.14 -24.87
C ASP A 46 -3.16 -3.85 -24.10
N PRO A 47 -2.66 -2.79 -24.76
CA PRO A 47 -2.18 -1.56 -24.12
C PRO A 47 -3.29 -0.73 -23.46
N ILE A 48 -4.51 -1.27 -23.35
CA ILE A 48 -5.70 -0.56 -22.85
C ILE A 48 -5.87 -0.75 -21.34
N GLN A 49 -5.34 -1.83 -20.74
CA GLN A 49 -5.53 -2.11 -19.30
C GLN A 49 -4.56 -1.36 -18.36
N GLU A 50 -3.47 -0.79 -18.87
CA GLU A 50 -2.51 -0.02 -18.04
C GLU A 50 -3.14 1.26 -17.43
N GLN A 51 -4.23 1.80 -18.01
CA GLN A 51 -4.84 3.04 -17.53
C GLN A 51 -5.76 2.89 -16.30
N GLU A 52 -6.36 1.72 -16.07
CA GLU A 52 -7.20 1.48 -14.89
C GLU A 52 -6.36 1.20 -13.63
N GLN A 53 -5.12 0.72 -13.79
CA GLN A 53 -4.30 0.25 -12.67
C GLN A 53 -3.59 1.36 -11.89
N GLU A 54 -3.20 2.48 -12.53
CA GLU A 54 -2.70 3.66 -11.81
C GLU A 54 -3.78 4.28 -10.92
N GLN A 55 -5.06 4.19 -11.31
CA GLN A 55 -6.18 4.76 -10.55
C GLN A 55 -6.54 4.02 -9.26
N GLU A 56 -6.33 2.71 -9.19
CA GLU A 56 -6.58 1.93 -7.95
C GLU A 56 -5.45 2.11 -6.92
N GLN A 57 -4.19 2.20 -7.36
CA GLN A 57 -3.06 2.45 -6.44
C GLN A 57 -3.07 3.86 -5.82
N GLU A 58 -3.51 4.89 -6.54
CA GLU A 58 -3.69 6.23 -5.97
C GLU A 58 -4.83 6.27 -4.94
N GLN A 59 -5.94 5.57 -5.19
CA GLN A 59 -7.09 5.53 -4.25
C GLN A 59 -6.79 4.82 -2.92
N GLU A 60 -5.98 3.76 -2.92
CA GLU A 60 -5.56 3.11 -1.67
C GLU A 60 -4.60 4.00 -0.85
N GLN A 61 -3.66 4.69 -1.51
CA GLN A 61 -2.75 5.62 -0.84
C GLN A 61 -3.46 6.84 -0.23
N GLU A 62 -4.48 7.40 -0.91
CA GLU A 62 -5.27 8.50 -0.35
C GLU A 62 -6.08 8.07 0.88
N GLN A 63 -6.64 6.85 0.88
CA GLN A 63 -7.39 6.32 2.03
C GLN A 63 -6.52 6.07 3.28
N GLU A 64 -5.26 5.64 3.12
CA GLU A 64 -4.32 5.52 4.25
C GLU A 64 -3.95 6.90 4.83
N GLN A 65 -3.74 7.91 3.97
CA GLN A 65 -3.43 9.28 4.41
C GLN A 65 -4.57 9.99 5.15
N GLU A 66 -5.83 9.78 4.76
CA GLU A 66 -6.99 10.34 5.48
C GLU A 66 -7.13 9.70 6.88
N GLN A 67 -6.89 8.39 7.02
CA GLN A 67 -6.94 7.71 8.33
C GLN A 67 -5.85 8.19 9.31
N GLU A 68 -4.65 8.51 8.82
CA GLU A 68 -3.59 9.08 9.68
C GLU A 68 -3.94 10.49 10.17
N GLN A 69 -4.53 11.33 9.31
CA GLN A 69 -4.95 12.69 9.69
C GLN A 69 -6.10 12.71 10.71
N GLU A 70 -7.06 11.78 10.63
CA GLU A 70 -8.12 11.66 11.65
C GLU A 70 -7.55 11.27 13.01
N GLN A 71 -6.60 10.33 13.08
CA GLN A 71 -5.96 9.93 14.33
C GLN A 71 -5.14 11.05 14.99
N GLU A 72 -4.46 11.89 14.20
CA GLU A 72 -3.75 13.06 14.74
C GLU A 72 -4.72 14.11 15.31
N GLN A 73 -5.86 14.35 14.66
CA GLN A 73 -6.89 15.27 15.15
C GLN A 73 -7.61 14.78 16.42
N GLU A 74 -7.80 13.48 16.58
CA GLU A 74 -8.36 12.92 17.83
C GLU A 74 -7.38 13.06 19.00
N GLN A 75 -6.08 12.86 18.78
CA GLN A 75 -5.05 13.01 19.83
C GLN A 75 -4.91 14.46 20.34
N GLU A 76 -5.07 15.46 19.48
CA GLU A 76 -5.02 16.87 19.91
C GLU A 76 -6.26 17.29 20.74
N GLN A 77 -7.40 16.63 20.55
CA GLN A 77 -8.64 16.94 21.28
C GLN A 77 -8.73 16.25 22.64
N GLU A 78 -7.98 15.16 22.86
CA GLU A 78 -7.95 14.43 24.13
C GLU A 78 -7.02 15.02 25.21
N ALA A 79 -6.44 16.21 25.03
CA ALA A 79 -5.69 16.86 26.11
C ALA A 79 -6.66 17.55 27.11
N PRO A 80 -6.91 17.00 28.32
CA PRO A 80 -7.75 17.69 29.30
C PRO A 80 -6.97 18.89 29.83
N ALA A 81 -7.53 20.08 29.61
CA ALA A 81 -7.13 21.33 30.24
C ALA A 81 -7.23 21.22 31.77
N THR A 82 -6.23 20.63 32.43
CA THR A 82 -6.08 20.69 33.87
C THR A 82 -4.60 20.84 34.23
N ASN A 83 -4.20 22.08 34.49
CA ASN A 83 -3.68 22.49 35.81
C ASN A 83 -3.02 23.87 35.67
N ALA A 84 -3.87 24.90 35.83
CA ALA A 84 -3.45 26.08 36.55
C ALA A 84 -2.79 25.64 37.88
N THR A 85 -1.66 26.24 38.26
CA THR A 85 -1.31 26.70 39.64
C THR A 85 0.20 26.62 39.94
N LYS A 86 0.81 27.82 40.17
CA LYS A 86 1.96 28.11 41.08
C LYS A 86 3.35 27.62 40.64
N LYS A 87 4.48 28.33 40.83
CA LYS A 87 4.84 29.54 41.60
C LYS A 87 6.35 29.82 41.40
N ALA A 88 6.66 31.08 41.06
CA ALA A 88 7.81 31.93 41.43
C ALA A 88 9.17 31.34 41.88
N GLY A 89 10.24 31.95 41.32
CA GLY A 89 11.53 32.25 42.00
C GLY A 89 12.58 31.15 41.87
N GLY A 90 13.87 31.42 41.61
CA GLY A 90 14.65 32.65 41.68
C GLY A 90 16.13 32.29 41.49
N LYS A 91 16.91 33.29 41.07
CA LYS A 91 18.36 33.22 40.83
C LYS A 91 19.15 32.72 42.05
N LYS A 92 20.20 31.93 41.80
CA LYS A 92 21.54 32.13 42.37
C LYS A 92 22.58 31.36 41.57
#